data_AF-A0A9W4L6I0-F1
#
_entry.id   AF-A0A9W4L6I0-F1
#
_cell.length_a   1.000
_cell.length_b   1.000
_cell.length_c   1.000
_cell.angle_alpha   90.00
_cell.angle_beta   90.00
_cell.angle_gamma   90.00
#
_symmetry.space_group_name_H-M   'P 1'
#
loop_
_entity.id
_entity.type
_entity.pdbx_description
1 polymer ?
#
loop_
_entity_poly.entity_id
_entity_poly.type
_entity_poly.pdbx_seq_one_letter_code
_entity_poly.pdbx_strand_id
1 'polypeptide(L)'
;MENAKIREMLKSDPDGLIDVIEERVKNINYLEDSRRNDLLDYIAAKVSSQVTPYLRLARQARRGHYPKWVEFQELLQYFGVSETLTRANNYGPMPERVKNHWESERALALEDYIFFFNELHKIEDDKKRRLFDESFGEWARPALRYAFEKADADRSDRELVSYISKAFYTSFLEARAKSQRMNRRRVNGKWEYYYIKEVNDFDFTDNDVMQCIFQTNGNFPDLTEMAPLLTKPQVRLLINLNNLIRGDVSQLTEEEFYAKYPHKRMNYRQISEVMGVSYESFVKNIQRIKARLGK
;
A
#
# COMPACT_ATOMS: atom_id res chain seq x y z
N MET A 1 -11.52 -31.11 8.58
CA MET A 1 -12.78 -31.29 9.34
C MET A 1 -13.79 -31.87 8.38
N GLU A 2 -14.63 -32.83 8.78
CA GLU A 2 -15.61 -33.41 7.84
C GLU A 2 -16.68 -32.38 7.44
N ASN A 3 -17.06 -32.36 6.15
CA ASN A 3 -18.03 -31.39 5.61
C ASN A 3 -19.40 -31.46 6.31
N ALA A 4 -19.80 -32.63 6.81
CA ALA A 4 -21.02 -32.79 7.61
C ALA A 4 -20.97 -31.95 8.90
N LYS A 5 -19.87 -32.01 9.63
CA LYS A 5 -19.65 -31.22 10.86
C LYS A 5 -19.60 -29.72 10.56
N ILE A 6 -18.98 -29.33 9.43
CA ILE A 6 -18.96 -27.91 9.00
C ILE A 6 -20.39 -27.40 8.79
N ARG A 7 -21.26 -28.19 8.15
CA ARG A 7 -22.66 -27.82 7.89
C ARG A 7 -23.50 -27.69 9.16
N GLU A 8 -23.28 -28.58 10.12
CA GLU A 8 -23.90 -28.48 11.44
C GLU A 8 -23.48 -27.17 12.14
N MET A 9 -22.18 -26.92 12.19
CA MET A 9 -21.63 -25.73 12.84
C MET A 9 -22.05 -24.42 12.17
N LEU A 10 -22.34 -24.39 10.86
CA LEU A 10 -22.88 -23.19 10.19
C LEU A 10 -24.17 -22.70 10.85
N LYS A 11 -24.98 -23.60 11.42
CA LYS A 11 -26.23 -23.28 12.11
C LYS A 11 -26.05 -23.12 13.62
N SER A 12 -25.23 -23.96 14.24
CA SER A 12 -25.14 -24.05 15.70
C SER A 12 -24.02 -23.20 16.32
N ASP A 13 -22.90 -23.01 15.62
CA ASP A 13 -21.70 -22.32 16.11
C ASP A 13 -20.94 -21.64 14.95
N PRO A 14 -21.50 -20.57 14.37
CA PRO A 14 -20.84 -19.83 13.28
C PRO A 14 -19.57 -19.13 13.76
N ASP A 15 -19.47 -18.76 15.04
CA ASP A 15 -18.28 -18.11 15.60
C ASP A 15 -17.10 -19.06 15.71
N GLY A 16 -17.31 -20.28 16.19
CA GLY A 16 -16.26 -21.31 16.19
C GLY A 16 -15.74 -21.63 14.78
N LEU A 17 -16.60 -21.60 13.75
CA LEU A 17 -16.15 -21.74 12.36
C LEU A 17 -15.32 -20.54 11.88
N ILE A 18 -15.69 -19.32 12.27
CA ILE A 18 -14.93 -18.12 11.92
C ILE A 18 -13.55 -18.18 12.57
N ASP A 19 -13.44 -18.61 13.83
CA ASP A 19 -12.15 -18.75 14.53
C ASP A 19 -11.26 -19.78 13.82
N VAL A 20 -11.82 -20.90 13.37
CA VAL A 20 -11.09 -21.89 12.55
C VAL A 20 -10.64 -21.29 11.22
N ILE A 21 -11.47 -20.47 10.56
CA ILE A 21 -11.08 -19.78 9.33
C ILE A 21 -9.97 -18.77 9.61
N GLU A 22 -10.04 -18.02 10.71
CA GLU A 22 -9.02 -17.05 11.10
C GLU A 22 -7.65 -17.72 11.24
N GLU A 23 -7.58 -18.83 11.98
CA GLU A 23 -6.34 -19.59 12.16
C GLU A 23 -5.82 -20.15 10.84
N ARG A 24 -6.70 -20.59 9.94
CA ARG A 24 -6.28 -20.99 8.58
C ARG A 24 -5.73 -19.79 7.80
N VAL A 25 -6.39 -18.64 7.83
CA VAL A 25 -5.95 -17.44 7.10
C VAL A 25 -4.57 -16.96 7.60
N LYS A 26 -4.29 -17.06 8.91
CA LYS A 26 -2.96 -16.75 9.48
C LYS A 26 -1.85 -17.66 8.95
N ASN A 27 -2.18 -18.93 8.69
CA ASN A 27 -1.23 -19.99 8.40
C ASN A 27 -1.21 -20.46 6.92
N ILE A 28 -2.05 -19.91 6.03
CA ILE A 28 -2.04 -20.30 4.60
C ILE A 28 -0.69 -19.95 3.97
N ASN A 29 0.06 -20.99 3.59
CA ASN A 29 1.27 -20.91 2.80
C ASN A 29 0.93 -21.14 1.32
N TYR A 30 0.97 -20.08 0.50
CA TYR A 30 0.62 -20.15 -0.93
C TYR A 30 1.66 -20.87 -1.80
N LEU A 31 2.83 -21.19 -1.24
CA LEU A 31 3.94 -21.84 -1.94
C LEU A 31 3.94 -23.37 -1.79
N GLU A 32 3.20 -23.90 -0.82
CA GLU A 32 3.04 -25.33 -0.66
C GLU A 32 1.81 -25.81 -1.45
N ASP A 33 1.96 -26.94 -2.12
CA ASP A 33 0.89 -27.73 -2.76
C ASP A 33 -0.07 -28.31 -1.69
N SER A 34 -0.57 -27.47 -0.79
CA SER A 34 -1.54 -27.86 0.22
C SER A 34 -2.82 -28.23 -0.52
N ARG A 35 -3.06 -29.54 -0.66
CA ARG A 35 -4.33 -30.08 -1.13
C ARG A 35 -5.42 -29.46 -0.26
N ARG A 36 -6.26 -28.61 -0.86
CA ARG A 36 -7.42 -28.03 -0.20
C ARG A 36 -8.42 -29.15 -0.04
N ASN A 37 -8.62 -29.59 1.20
CA ASN A 37 -9.25 -30.88 1.47
C ASN A 37 -10.68 -30.74 1.99
N ASP A 38 -11.07 -29.58 2.51
CA ASP A 38 -12.44 -29.35 3.02
C ASP A 38 -13.01 -27.97 2.64
N LEU A 39 -14.31 -27.76 2.91
CA LEU A 39 -15.02 -26.52 2.60
C LEU A 39 -14.35 -25.26 3.19
N LEU A 40 -13.81 -25.37 4.41
CA LEU A 40 -13.20 -24.25 5.11
C LEU A 40 -11.87 -23.83 4.49
N ASP A 41 -11.14 -24.74 3.84
CA ASP A 41 -9.93 -24.38 3.08
C ASP A 41 -10.26 -23.47 1.91
N TYR A 42 -11.35 -23.78 1.20
CA TYR A 42 -11.80 -22.96 0.09
C TYR A 42 -12.30 -21.59 0.55
N ILE A 43 -13.05 -21.54 1.66
CA ILE A 43 -13.54 -20.28 2.23
C ILE A 43 -12.35 -19.45 2.74
N ALA A 44 -11.43 -20.04 3.52
CA ALA A 44 -10.24 -19.38 4.04
C ALA A 44 -9.35 -18.84 2.91
N ALA A 45 -9.16 -19.58 1.81
CA ALA A 45 -8.44 -19.08 0.65
C ALA A 45 -9.10 -17.82 0.04
N LYS A 46 -10.44 -17.77 0.01
CA LYS A 46 -11.19 -16.59 -0.48
C LYS A 46 -11.06 -15.41 0.49
N VAL A 47 -11.18 -15.64 1.78
CA VAL A 47 -10.96 -14.59 2.80
C VAL A 47 -9.53 -14.06 2.72
N SER A 48 -8.54 -14.94 2.68
CA SER A 48 -7.13 -14.58 2.60
C SER A 48 -6.80 -13.77 1.34
N SER A 49 -7.45 -14.07 0.21
CA SER A 49 -7.32 -13.28 -1.03
C SER A 49 -7.76 -11.81 -0.89
N GLN A 50 -8.64 -11.51 0.06
CA GLN A 50 -9.12 -10.15 0.34
C GLN A 50 -8.29 -9.45 1.42
N VAL A 51 -7.88 -10.20 2.46
CA VAL A 51 -7.10 -9.68 3.60
C VAL A 51 -5.64 -9.42 3.22
N THR A 52 -4.99 -10.40 2.57
CA THR A 52 -3.53 -10.35 2.29
C THR A 52 -3.07 -9.14 1.48
N PRO A 53 -3.80 -8.67 0.45
CA PRO A 53 -3.44 -7.42 -0.24
C PRO A 53 -3.30 -6.22 0.70
N TYR A 54 -4.14 -6.13 1.73
CA TYR A 54 -4.09 -5.03 2.71
C TYR A 54 -2.85 -5.13 3.61
N LEU A 55 -2.47 -6.36 4.01
CA LEU A 55 -1.26 -6.60 4.82
C LEU A 55 0.03 -6.16 4.11
N ARG A 56 0.03 -6.04 2.77
CA ARG A 56 1.19 -5.53 2.02
C ARG A 56 1.55 -4.10 2.37
N LEU A 57 0.64 -3.32 2.97
CA LEU A 57 0.95 -1.98 3.49
C LEU A 57 1.97 -2.00 4.64
N ALA A 58 2.14 -3.14 5.31
CA ALA A 58 3.22 -3.32 6.28
C ALA A 58 4.61 -3.15 5.64
N ARG A 59 4.76 -3.55 4.37
CA ARG A 59 6.03 -3.45 3.62
C ARG A 59 6.50 -2.00 3.42
N GLN A 60 5.60 -1.02 3.60
CA GLN A 60 5.99 0.40 3.59
C GLN A 60 7.03 0.74 4.66
N ALA A 61 7.10 -0.03 5.76
CA ALA A 61 8.17 0.11 6.75
C ALA A 61 9.57 -0.01 6.13
N ARG A 62 9.71 -0.77 5.02
CA ARG A 62 10.99 -0.96 4.31
C ARG A 62 11.28 0.09 3.25
N ARG A 63 10.34 1.02 2.98
CA ARG A 63 10.48 2.01 1.92
C ARG A 63 11.67 2.93 2.24
N GLY A 64 12.51 3.20 1.24
CA GLY A 64 13.70 4.05 1.39
C GLY A 64 14.95 3.32 1.91
N HIS A 65 14.87 2.04 2.24
CA HIS A 65 15.99 1.26 2.77
C HIS A 65 16.59 0.26 1.78
N TYR A 66 16.22 0.35 0.49
CA TYR A 66 16.75 -0.56 -0.54
C TYR A 66 18.27 -0.48 -0.70
N PRO A 67 18.93 0.69 -0.72
CA PRO A 67 20.40 0.75 -0.79
C PRO A 67 21.08 0.02 0.38
N LYS A 68 20.62 0.29 1.61
CA LYS A 68 21.07 -0.39 2.83
C LYS A 68 20.87 -1.90 2.76
N TRP A 69 19.79 -2.37 2.14
CA TRP A 69 19.52 -3.80 1.97
C TRP A 69 20.53 -4.44 1.02
N VAL A 70 20.88 -3.77 -0.08
CA VAL A 70 21.90 -4.25 -1.02
C VAL A 70 23.25 -4.36 -0.31
N GLU A 71 23.67 -3.31 0.40
CA GLU A 71 24.93 -3.33 1.17
C GLU A 71 24.96 -4.46 2.21
N PHE A 72 23.85 -4.69 2.91
CA PHE A 72 23.73 -5.80 3.85
C PHE A 72 23.84 -7.15 3.16
N GLN A 73 23.20 -7.36 2.01
CA GLN A 73 23.33 -8.61 1.23
C GLN A 73 24.75 -8.83 0.75
N GLU A 74 25.45 -7.78 0.30
CA GLU A 74 26.86 -7.86 -0.10
C GLU A 74 27.75 -8.29 1.07
N LEU A 75 27.52 -7.77 2.28
CA LEU A 75 28.25 -8.18 3.48
C LEU A 75 27.95 -9.63 3.87
N LEU A 76 26.68 -10.05 3.80
CA LEU A 76 26.31 -11.45 4.04
C LEU A 76 27.01 -12.39 3.06
N GLN A 77 27.08 -12.01 1.78
CA GLN A 77 27.78 -12.79 0.76
C GLN A 77 29.29 -12.77 0.96
N TYR A 78 29.88 -11.62 1.30
CA TYR A 78 31.30 -11.45 1.56
C TYR A 78 31.80 -12.41 2.66
N PHE A 79 31.05 -12.52 3.76
CA PHE A 79 31.38 -13.48 4.83
C PHE A 79 30.84 -14.90 4.58
N GLY A 80 30.12 -15.12 3.47
CA GLY A 80 29.51 -16.41 3.11
C GLY A 80 28.38 -16.86 4.04
N VAL A 81 27.72 -15.94 4.74
CA VAL A 81 26.75 -16.19 5.82
C VAL A 81 25.29 -16.06 5.42
N SER A 82 24.98 -15.84 4.15
CA SER A 82 23.61 -15.64 3.64
C SER A 82 22.62 -16.77 3.98
N GLU A 83 23.09 -18.01 4.06
CA GLU A 83 22.25 -19.16 4.43
C GLU A 83 22.12 -19.33 5.95
N THR A 84 23.08 -18.81 6.71
CA THR A 84 23.12 -18.94 8.18
C THR A 84 22.47 -17.78 8.90
N LEU A 85 22.50 -16.58 8.34
CA LEU A 85 21.88 -15.39 8.91
C LEU A 85 20.66 -15.05 8.05
N THR A 86 19.48 -15.38 8.56
CA THR A 86 18.22 -15.24 7.85
C THR A 86 17.21 -14.48 8.70
N ARG A 87 16.15 -13.97 8.08
CA ARG A 87 15.03 -13.40 8.84
C ARG A 87 14.43 -14.41 9.84
N ALA A 88 14.41 -15.70 9.51
CA ALA A 88 13.80 -16.73 10.35
C ALA A 88 14.52 -16.91 11.70
N ASN A 89 15.81 -16.60 11.77
CA ASN A 89 16.58 -16.63 13.01
C ASN A 89 17.00 -15.23 13.50
N ASN A 90 16.31 -14.18 13.05
CA ASN A 90 16.63 -12.79 13.37
C ASN A 90 18.11 -12.46 13.09
N TYR A 91 18.65 -13.00 12.00
CA TYR A 91 20.06 -12.87 11.61
C TYR A 91 21.05 -13.10 12.77
N GLY A 92 20.78 -14.06 13.67
CA GLY A 92 21.64 -14.33 14.81
C GLY A 92 21.62 -15.79 15.31
N PRO A 93 22.58 -16.16 16.17
CA PRO A 93 23.77 -15.39 16.58
C PRO A 93 24.85 -15.32 15.48
N MET A 94 25.76 -14.36 15.60
CA MET A 94 26.83 -14.13 14.62
C MET A 94 27.71 -15.39 14.44
N PRO A 95 27.94 -15.89 13.22
CA PRO A 95 28.79 -17.06 12.98
C PRO A 95 30.26 -16.78 13.32
N GLU A 96 30.97 -17.81 13.78
CA GLU A 96 32.37 -17.69 14.26
C GLU A 96 33.32 -17.10 13.22
N ARG A 97 33.11 -17.44 11.94
CA ARG A 97 33.86 -16.87 10.81
C ARG A 97 33.76 -15.35 10.71
N VAL A 98 32.66 -14.74 11.13
CA VAL A 98 32.53 -13.26 11.18
C VAL A 98 33.20 -12.72 12.44
N LYS A 99 33.06 -13.41 13.57
CA LYS A 99 33.71 -13.02 14.84
C LYS A 99 35.23 -12.99 14.73
N ASN A 100 35.82 -13.88 13.94
CA ASN A 100 37.26 -13.88 13.64
C ASN A 100 37.73 -12.60 12.93
N HIS A 101 36.80 -11.77 12.44
CA HIS A 101 37.06 -10.49 11.79
C HIS A 101 36.45 -9.30 12.55
N TRP A 102 36.18 -9.41 13.85
CA TRP A 102 35.51 -8.34 14.63
C TRP A 102 36.21 -6.99 14.56
N GLU A 103 37.54 -6.99 14.40
CA GLU A 103 38.34 -5.77 14.25
C GLU A 103 38.16 -5.09 12.87
N SER A 104 37.50 -5.76 11.91
CA SER A 104 37.28 -5.20 10.58
C SER A 104 36.04 -4.31 10.55
N GLU A 105 36.14 -3.16 9.86
CA GLU A 105 35.00 -2.25 9.62
C GLU A 105 33.81 -2.97 8.98
N ARG A 106 34.06 -3.99 8.15
CA ARG A 106 33.01 -4.80 7.50
C ARG A 106 32.23 -5.68 8.49
N ALA A 107 32.90 -6.24 9.49
CA ALA A 107 32.22 -7.06 10.50
C ALA A 107 31.36 -6.19 11.43
N LEU A 108 31.87 -5.02 11.82
CA LEU A 108 31.12 -4.02 12.59
C LEU A 108 29.91 -3.52 11.80
N ALA A 109 30.09 -3.17 10.52
CA ALA A 109 28.99 -2.77 9.64
C ALA A 109 27.94 -3.87 9.48
N LEU A 110 28.35 -5.14 9.39
CA LEU A 110 27.42 -6.26 9.32
C LEU A 110 26.60 -6.39 10.62
N GLU A 111 27.22 -6.24 11.79
CA GLU A 111 26.53 -6.23 13.09
C GLU A 111 25.50 -5.08 13.17
N ASP A 112 25.88 -3.86 12.76
CA ASP A 112 24.98 -2.71 12.70
C ASP A 112 23.80 -2.96 11.77
N TYR A 113 24.04 -3.57 10.61
CA TYR A 113 22.98 -3.93 9.67
C TYR A 113 22.04 -5.01 10.21
N ILE A 114 22.56 -6.02 10.91
CA ILE A 114 21.75 -7.05 11.58
C ILE A 114 20.81 -6.38 12.58
N PHE A 115 21.34 -5.51 13.44
CA PHE A 115 20.53 -4.79 14.41
C PHE A 115 19.46 -3.95 13.70
N PHE A 116 19.85 -3.15 12.72
CA PHE A 116 18.96 -2.28 11.96
C PHE A 116 17.82 -3.07 11.29
N PHE A 117 18.13 -4.16 10.56
CA PHE A 117 17.12 -4.94 9.85
C PHE A 117 16.23 -5.76 10.77
N ASN A 118 16.72 -6.21 11.92
CA ASN A 118 15.89 -6.84 12.94
C ASN A 118 14.85 -5.88 13.51
N GLU A 119 15.25 -4.66 13.88
CA GLU A 119 14.31 -3.64 14.36
C GLU A 119 13.31 -3.25 13.26
N LEU A 120 13.77 -3.13 12.01
CA LEU A 120 12.89 -2.86 10.88
C LEU A 120 11.87 -3.98 10.64
N HIS A 121 12.27 -5.25 10.79
CA HIS A 121 11.37 -6.39 10.69
C HIS A 121 10.36 -6.43 11.82
N LYS A 122 10.76 -6.10 13.06
CA LYS A 122 9.81 -5.98 14.19
C LYS A 122 8.73 -4.92 13.89
N ILE A 123 9.12 -3.76 13.38
CA ILE A 123 8.17 -2.71 12.97
C ILE A 123 7.23 -3.20 11.87
N GLU A 124 7.77 -3.88 10.85
CA GLU A 124 6.96 -4.49 9.78
C GLU A 124 5.97 -5.52 10.34
N ASP A 125 6.41 -6.41 11.23
CA ASP A 125 5.60 -7.48 11.80
C ASP A 125 4.52 -6.96 12.75
N ASP A 126 4.84 -5.96 13.59
CA ASP A 126 3.84 -5.28 14.42
C ASP A 126 2.79 -4.57 13.57
N LYS A 127 3.21 -3.88 12.49
CA LYS A 127 2.28 -3.24 11.55
C LYS A 127 1.43 -4.29 10.84
N LYS A 128 2.01 -5.41 10.42
CA LYS A 128 1.29 -6.53 9.79
C LYS A 128 0.25 -7.13 10.73
N ARG A 129 0.58 -7.33 12.02
CA ARG A 129 -0.36 -7.81 13.03
C ARG A 129 -1.54 -6.85 13.18
N ARG A 130 -1.28 -5.55 13.37
CA ARG A 130 -2.36 -4.53 13.48
C ARG A 130 -3.27 -4.50 12.25
N LEU A 131 -2.68 -4.52 11.05
CA LEU A 131 -3.46 -4.55 9.79
C LEU A 131 -4.27 -5.84 9.67
N PHE A 132 -3.77 -6.97 10.18
CA PHE A 132 -4.51 -8.23 10.22
C PHE A 132 -5.69 -8.14 11.18
N ASP A 133 -5.45 -7.68 12.41
CA ASP A 133 -6.49 -7.53 13.43
C ASP A 133 -7.61 -6.60 12.94
N GLU A 134 -7.25 -5.49 12.29
CA GLU A 134 -8.21 -4.59 11.66
C GLU A 134 -8.95 -5.27 10.50
N SER A 135 -8.22 -5.75 9.48
CA SER A 135 -8.87 -6.27 8.26
C SER A 135 -9.65 -7.55 8.47
N PHE A 136 -9.20 -8.42 9.38
CA PHE A 136 -9.92 -9.63 9.72
C PHE A 136 -11.02 -9.35 10.74
N GLY A 137 -10.70 -8.70 11.87
CA GLY A 137 -11.63 -8.45 12.96
C GLY A 137 -12.76 -7.50 12.57
N GLU A 138 -12.43 -6.36 11.96
CA GLU A 138 -13.42 -5.32 11.65
C GLU A 138 -14.16 -5.56 10.34
N TRP A 139 -13.55 -6.28 9.38
CA TRP A 139 -14.15 -6.46 8.04
C TRP A 139 -14.48 -7.91 7.72
N ALA A 140 -13.53 -8.85 7.86
CA ALA A 140 -13.76 -10.24 7.44
C ALA A 140 -14.71 -11.02 8.36
N ARG A 141 -14.52 -10.91 9.69
CA ARG A 141 -15.34 -11.58 10.70
C ARG A 141 -16.82 -11.21 10.60
N PRO A 142 -17.23 -9.92 10.58
CA PRO A 142 -18.64 -9.57 10.39
C PRO A 142 -19.18 -10.01 9.02
N ALA A 143 -18.37 -9.96 7.97
CA ALA A 143 -18.77 -10.42 6.63
C ALA A 143 -18.97 -11.94 6.55
N LEU A 144 -18.14 -12.73 7.25
CA LEU A 144 -18.31 -14.17 7.36
C LEU A 144 -19.55 -14.53 8.16
N ARG A 145 -19.81 -13.83 9.28
CA ARG A 145 -21.04 -14.02 10.07
C ARG A 145 -22.27 -13.80 9.20
N TYR A 146 -22.31 -12.69 8.47
CA TYR A 146 -23.38 -12.42 7.51
C TYR A 146 -23.50 -13.51 6.44
N ALA A 147 -22.37 -13.96 5.87
CA ALA A 147 -22.38 -14.99 4.84
C ALA A 147 -22.92 -16.34 5.36
N PHE A 148 -22.58 -16.71 6.59
CA PHE A 148 -23.06 -17.93 7.24
C PHE A 148 -24.55 -17.86 7.58
N GLU A 149 -25.03 -16.74 8.10
CA GLU A 149 -26.47 -16.51 8.36
C GLU A 149 -27.33 -16.61 7.09
N LYS A 150 -26.77 -16.26 5.93
CA LYS A 150 -27.48 -16.34 4.64
C LYS A 150 -27.29 -17.66 3.91
N ALA A 151 -26.31 -18.45 4.30
CA ALA A 151 -25.97 -19.68 3.61
C ALA A 151 -27.02 -20.76 3.88
N ASP A 152 -27.53 -21.33 2.80
CA ASP A 152 -28.36 -22.54 2.86
C ASP A 152 -27.45 -23.77 2.92
N ALA A 153 -27.38 -24.36 4.12
CA ALA A 153 -26.51 -25.50 4.42
C ALA A 153 -26.95 -26.82 3.79
N ASP A 154 -28.06 -26.87 3.04
CA ASP A 154 -28.52 -28.09 2.37
C ASP A 154 -28.02 -28.17 0.91
N ARG A 155 -27.37 -27.11 0.42
CA ARG A 155 -26.78 -27.03 -0.94
C ARG A 155 -25.59 -27.97 -1.13
N SER A 156 -25.21 -28.29 -2.36
CA SER A 156 -23.97 -29.04 -2.61
C SER A 156 -22.73 -28.28 -2.10
N ASP A 157 -21.64 -28.99 -1.78
CA ASP A 157 -20.40 -28.38 -1.24
C ASP A 157 -19.90 -27.22 -2.11
N ARG A 158 -19.91 -27.42 -3.44
CA ARG A 158 -19.48 -26.41 -4.41
C ARG A 158 -20.38 -25.18 -4.41
N GLU A 159 -21.69 -25.37 -4.33
CA GLU A 159 -22.65 -24.27 -4.29
C GLU A 159 -22.58 -23.50 -2.97
N LEU A 160 -22.41 -24.22 -1.86
CA LEU A 160 -22.27 -23.64 -0.53
C LEU A 160 -21.05 -22.70 -0.47
N VAL A 161 -19.87 -23.17 -0.92
CA VAL A 161 -18.66 -22.34 -1.02
C VAL A 161 -18.89 -21.12 -1.92
N SER A 162 -19.50 -21.33 -3.09
CA SER A 162 -19.78 -20.26 -4.05
C SER A 162 -20.69 -19.18 -3.45
N TYR A 163 -21.74 -19.59 -2.75
CA TYR A 163 -22.70 -18.71 -2.11
C TYR A 163 -22.06 -17.92 -0.96
N ILE A 164 -21.40 -18.63 -0.03
CA ILE A 164 -20.68 -18.01 1.09
C ILE A 164 -19.64 -17.02 0.56
N SER A 165 -18.86 -17.39 -0.45
CA SER A 165 -17.82 -16.52 -1.03
C SER A 165 -18.40 -15.23 -1.62
N LYS A 166 -19.56 -15.31 -2.28
CA LYS A 166 -20.22 -14.13 -2.86
C LYS A 166 -20.77 -13.22 -1.76
N ALA A 167 -21.50 -13.78 -0.80
CA ALA A 167 -22.07 -13.03 0.32
C ALA A 167 -20.96 -12.37 1.16
N PHE A 168 -19.90 -13.13 1.47
CA PHE A 168 -18.70 -12.63 2.13
C PHE A 168 -18.08 -11.46 1.37
N TYR A 169 -17.82 -11.61 0.08
CA TYR A 169 -17.15 -10.57 -0.71
C TYR A 169 -17.92 -9.25 -0.70
N THR A 170 -19.25 -9.30 -0.91
CA THR A 170 -20.09 -8.11 -0.87
C THR A 170 -20.07 -7.45 0.51
N SER A 171 -20.29 -8.22 1.58
CA SER A 171 -20.32 -7.68 2.94
C SER A 171 -18.94 -7.17 3.39
N PHE A 172 -17.85 -7.84 3.01
CA PHE A 172 -16.48 -7.42 3.27
C PHE A 172 -16.17 -6.05 2.65
N LEU A 173 -16.55 -5.85 1.38
CA LEU A 173 -16.35 -4.57 0.72
C LEU A 173 -17.15 -3.44 1.38
N GLU A 174 -18.38 -3.72 1.82
CA GLU A 174 -19.19 -2.74 2.55
C GLU A 174 -18.59 -2.38 3.90
N ALA A 175 -18.17 -3.38 4.68
CA ALA A 175 -17.55 -3.17 5.99
C ALA A 175 -16.23 -2.39 5.87
N ARG A 176 -15.37 -2.80 4.94
CA ARG A 176 -14.12 -2.10 4.64
C ARG A 176 -14.36 -0.67 4.18
N ALA A 177 -15.28 -0.46 3.23
CA ALA A 177 -15.58 0.88 2.73
C ALA A 177 -16.09 1.80 3.85
N LYS A 178 -16.97 1.30 4.71
CA LYS A 178 -17.50 2.08 5.84
C LYS A 178 -16.39 2.47 6.82
N SER A 179 -15.51 1.53 7.18
CA SER A 179 -14.36 1.75 8.06
C SER A 179 -13.37 2.77 7.45
N GLN A 180 -13.09 2.65 6.16
CA GLN A 180 -12.21 3.55 5.40
C GLN A 180 -12.89 4.85 4.96
N ARG A 181 -14.13 5.12 5.40
CA ARG A 181 -14.94 6.29 4.99
C ARG A 181 -15.05 6.46 3.46
N MET A 182 -14.99 5.34 2.73
CA MET A 182 -15.17 5.32 1.29
C MET A 182 -16.65 5.50 0.95
N ASN A 183 -16.91 6.28 -0.09
CA ASN A 183 -18.23 6.44 -0.67
C ASN A 183 -18.48 5.36 -1.72
N ARG A 184 -19.75 5.09 -2.01
CA ARG A 184 -20.15 4.12 -3.05
C ARG A 184 -21.09 4.76 -4.06
N ARG A 185 -20.90 4.42 -5.32
CA ARG A 185 -21.82 4.79 -6.42
C ARG A 185 -22.06 3.59 -7.34
N ARG A 186 -23.19 3.58 -8.03
CA ARG A 186 -23.44 2.59 -9.09
C ARG A 186 -22.91 3.13 -10.43
N VAL A 187 -22.03 2.36 -11.08
CA VAL A 187 -21.56 2.62 -12.44
C VAL A 187 -21.72 1.33 -13.24
N ASN A 188 -22.45 1.39 -14.36
CA ASN A 188 -22.72 0.22 -15.22
C ASN A 188 -23.26 -1.01 -14.46
N GLY A 189 -24.16 -0.78 -13.49
CA GLY A 189 -24.75 -1.84 -12.67
C GLY A 189 -23.83 -2.45 -11.60
N LYS A 190 -22.59 -1.98 -11.46
CA LYS A 190 -21.62 -2.41 -10.45
C LYS A 190 -21.45 -1.32 -9.38
N TRP A 191 -21.23 -1.74 -8.14
CA TRP A 191 -20.83 -0.82 -7.07
C TRP A 191 -19.35 -0.48 -7.23
N GLU A 192 -19.06 0.81 -7.39
CA GLU A 192 -17.71 1.35 -7.30
C GLU A 192 -17.55 2.03 -5.94
N TYR A 193 -16.51 1.64 -5.20
CA TYR A 193 -16.11 2.27 -3.95
C TYR A 193 -14.95 3.23 -4.23
N TYR A 194 -15.06 4.46 -3.72
CA TYR A 194 -14.08 5.51 -3.96
C TYR A 194 -13.91 6.35 -2.69
N TYR A 195 -12.71 6.84 -2.45
CA TYR A 195 -12.51 7.93 -1.51
C TYR A 195 -13.07 9.20 -2.15
N ILE A 196 -13.80 10.03 -1.38
CA ILE A 196 -13.86 11.45 -1.74
C ILE A 196 -12.39 11.89 -1.71
N LYS A 197 -11.88 12.43 -2.82
CA LYS A 197 -10.47 12.84 -2.93
C LYS A 197 -10.19 13.95 -1.90
N GLU A 198 -9.89 13.57 -0.68
CA GLU A 198 -9.20 14.44 0.27
C GLU A 198 -7.80 14.69 -0.34
N VAL A 199 -7.41 15.96 -0.45
CA VAL A 199 -6.10 16.33 -1.00
C VAL A 199 -5.03 15.80 -0.06
N ASN A 200 -4.39 14.69 -0.42
CA ASN A 200 -3.31 14.08 0.35
C ASN A 200 -2.08 13.90 -0.55
N ASP A 201 -0.89 14.19 -0.01
CA ASP A 201 0.41 14.18 -0.72
C ASP A 201 0.74 12.82 -1.33
N PHE A 202 0.11 11.76 -0.81
CA PHE A 202 0.24 10.38 -1.29
C PHE A 202 -0.44 10.11 -2.64
N ASP A 203 -1.51 10.84 -2.97
CA ASP A 203 -2.30 10.69 -4.20
C ASP A 203 -2.09 11.84 -5.20
N PHE A 204 -1.32 12.88 -4.81
CA PHE A 204 -0.95 14.00 -5.68
C PHE A 204 0.34 13.67 -6.43
N THR A 205 0.17 12.99 -7.57
CA THR A 205 1.30 12.49 -8.39
C THR A 205 2.07 13.66 -9.03
N ASP A 206 3.29 13.40 -9.52
CA ASP A 206 4.03 14.42 -10.28
C ASP A 206 3.25 14.91 -11.51
N ASN A 207 2.45 14.03 -12.12
CA ASN A 207 1.54 14.41 -13.20
C ASN A 207 0.46 15.39 -12.70
N ASP A 208 -0.15 15.18 -11.53
CA ASP A 208 -1.12 16.12 -10.95
C ASP A 208 -0.50 17.51 -10.69
N VAL A 209 0.74 17.56 -10.20
CA VAL A 209 1.50 18.81 -10.03
C VAL A 209 1.69 19.52 -11.37
N MET A 210 2.08 18.79 -12.42
CA MET A 210 2.29 19.39 -13.74
C MET A 210 0.98 19.84 -14.39
N GLN A 211 -0.11 19.08 -14.23
CA GLN A 211 -1.44 19.51 -14.66
C GLN A 211 -1.87 20.80 -13.95
N CYS A 212 -1.52 20.94 -12.67
CA CYS A 212 -1.75 22.16 -11.90
C CYS A 212 -0.96 23.35 -12.45
N ILE A 213 0.33 23.11 -12.77
CA ILE A 213 1.24 24.12 -13.31
C ILE A 213 0.83 24.57 -14.73
N PHE A 214 0.49 23.64 -15.62
CA PHE A 214 0.22 23.95 -17.02
C PHE A 214 -1.26 24.17 -17.35
N GLN A 215 -2.14 24.00 -16.34
CA GLN A 215 -3.59 24.14 -16.42
C GLN A 215 -4.23 23.27 -17.52
N THR A 216 -3.75 22.04 -17.69
CA THR A 216 -4.25 21.10 -18.71
C THR A 216 -4.35 19.69 -18.16
N ASN A 217 -5.26 18.89 -18.70
CA ASN A 217 -5.46 17.48 -18.31
C ASN A 217 -4.53 16.51 -19.08
N GLY A 218 -3.39 16.98 -19.56
CA GLY A 218 -2.44 16.17 -20.31
C GLY A 218 -1.65 15.23 -19.40
N ASN A 219 -1.09 14.16 -19.97
CA ASN A 219 -0.06 13.38 -19.28
C ASN A 219 1.28 14.07 -19.47
N PHE A 220 1.90 14.44 -18.36
CA PHE A 220 3.24 14.99 -18.33
C PHE A 220 4.22 13.93 -17.83
N PRO A 221 5.40 13.83 -18.46
CA PRO A 221 6.50 13.04 -17.93
C PRO A 221 6.99 13.61 -16.59
N ASP A 222 7.78 12.84 -15.86
CA ASP A 222 8.31 13.29 -14.57
C ASP A 222 9.35 14.42 -14.74
N LEU A 223 9.73 15.08 -13.65
CA LEU A 223 10.65 16.22 -13.71
C LEU A 223 12.06 15.82 -14.19
N THR A 224 12.46 14.56 -13.99
CA THR A 224 13.74 14.00 -14.44
C THR A 224 13.76 13.84 -15.96
N GLU A 225 12.64 13.40 -16.53
CA GLU A 225 12.41 13.24 -17.97
C GLU A 225 12.23 14.58 -18.68
N MET A 226 11.63 15.58 -18.02
CA MET A 226 11.47 16.93 -18.57
C MET A 226 12.77 17.75 -18.56
N ALA A 227 13.65 17.54 -17.57
CA ALA A 227 14.82 18.39 -17.35
C ALA A 227 15.75 18.53 -18.57
N PRO A 228 16.05 17.47 -19.36
CA PRO A 228 16.89 17.58 -20.55
C PRO A 228 16.33 18.48 -21.66
N LEU A 229 15.01 18.69 -21.71
CA LEU A 229 14.33 19.47 -22.76
C LEU A 229 14.29 20.98 -22.46
N LEU A 230 14.67 21.35 -21.24
CA LEU A 230 14.47 22.68 -20.67
C LEU A 230 15.80 23.37 -20.36
N THR A 231 15.78 24.70 -20.31
CA THR A 231 16.96 25.46 -19.87
C THR A 231 17.10 25.39 -18.34
N LYS A 232 18.32 25.57 -17.81
CA LYS A 232 18.56 25.58 -16.35
C LYS A 232 17.61 26.52 -15.57
N PRO A 233 17.31 27.75 -16.03
CA PRO A 233 16.31 28.61 -15.39
C PRO A 233 14.89 28.02 -15.39
N GLN A 234 14.49 27.34 -16.46
CA GLN A 234 13.18 26.70 -16.58
C GLN A 234 13.04 25.50 -15.66
N VAL A 235 14.08 24.66 -15.56
CA VAL A 235 14.12 23.54 -14.61
C VAL A 235 14.02 24.06 -13.18
N ARG A 236 14.78 25.12 -12.83
CA ARG A 236 14.71 25.75 -11.50
C ARG A 236 13.31 26.29 -11.19
N LEU A 237 12.65 26.92 -12.17
CA LEU A 237 11.28 27.39 -12.02
C LEU A 237 10.31 26.22 -11.72
N LEU A 238 10.41 25.11 -12.47
CA LEU A 238 9.56 23.94 -12.23
C LEU A 238 9.83 23.27 -10.89
N ILE A 239 11.09 23.18 -10.45
CA ILE A 239 11.44 22.65 -9.12
C ILE A 239 10.80 23.51 -8.03
N ASN A 240 10.92 24.83 -8.13
CA ASN A 240 10.35 25.76 -7.15
C ASN A 240 8.82 25.65 -7.11
N LEU A 241 8.17 25.53 -8.26
CA LEU A 241 6.72 25.34 -8.35
C LEU A 241 6.27 23.98 -7.82
N ASN A 242 7.03 22.92 -8.11
CA ASN A 242 6.75 21.58 -7.59
C ASN A 242 6.84 21.59 -6.06
N ASN A 243 7.93 22.14 -5.50
CA ASN A 243 8.11 22.25 -4.06
C ASN A 243 7.04 23.12 -3.40
N LEU A 244 6.62 24.22 -4.03
CA LEU A 244 5.53 25.07 -3.53
C LEU A 244 4.22 24.29 -3.46
N ILE A 245 3.82 23.65 -4.55
CA ILE A 245 2.55 22.91 -4.62
C ILE A 245 2.57 21.71 -3.67
N ARG A 246 3.67 20.96 -3.61
CA ARG A 246 3.82 19.84 -2.66
C ARG A 246 3.81 20.31 -1.21
N GLY A 247 4.48 21.43 -0.93
CA GLY A 247 4.41 22.10 0.36
C GLY A 247 2.97 22.42 0.75
N ASP A 248 2.21 23.03 -0.16
CA ASP A 248 0.80 23.36 0.06
C ASP A 248 -0.09 22.12 0.22
N VAL A 249 0.14 21.06 -0.55
CA VAL A 249 -0.57 19.77 -0.39
C VAL A 249 -0.30 19.16 0.99
N SER A 250 0.91 19.33 1.53
CA SER A 250 1.27 18.81 2.85
C SER A 250 0.81 19.67 4.02
N GLN A 251 0.57 20.97 3.81
CA GLN A 251 0.38 21.97 4.88
C GLN A 251 -1.01 22.61 4.93
N LEU A 252 -1.74 22.67 3.81
CA LEU A 252 -3.06 23.29 3.74
C LEU A 252 -4.17 22.28 4.00
N THR A 253 -5.26 22.74 4.60
CA THR A 253 -6.52 21.99 4.58
C THR A 253 -7.07 21.90 3.15
N GLU A 254 -7.98 20.96 2.90
CA GLU A 254 -8.58 20.79 1.56
C GLU A 254 -9.29 22.07 1.07
N GLU A 255 -10.01 22.75 1.96
CA GLU A 255 -10.71 23.99 1.65
C GLU A 255 -9.73 25.11 1.28
N GLU A 256 -8.65 25.26 2.04
CA GLU A 256 -7.58 26.23 1.75
C GLU A 256 -6.84 25.90 0.45
N PHE A 257 -6.58 24.61 0.21
CA PHE A 257 -5.93 24.16 -1.02
C PHE A 257 -6.80 24.46 -2.25
N TYR A 258 -8.09 24.11 -2.24
CA TYR A 258 -8.96 24.39 -3.38
C TYR A 258 -9.33 25.87 -3.52
N ALA A 259 -9.30 26.65 -2.44
CA ALA A 259 -9.37 28.11 -2.53
C ALA A 259 -8.15 28.69 -3.26
N LYS A 260 -6.96 28.14 -3.02
CA LYS A 260 -5.69 28.54 -3.68
C LYS A 260 -5.53 27.97 -5.09
N TYR A 261 -6.01 26.74 -5.31
CA TYR A 261 -5.91 25.96 -6.54
C TYR A 261 -7.29 25.49 -7.03
N PRO A 262 -8.19 26.41 -7.43
CA PRO A 262 -9.53 26.05 -7.87
C PRO A 262 -9.48 25.09 -9.06
N HIS A 263 -10.24 24.00 -8.98
CA HIS A 263 -10.22 22.91 -9.97
C HIS A 263 -8.82 22.32 -10.23
N LYS A 264 -7.93 22.34 -9.22
CA LYS A 264 -6.53 21.94 -9.32
C LYS A 264 -5.74 22.73 -10.34
N ARG A 265 -6.08 23.99 -10.56
CA ARG A 265 -5.36 24.89 -11.46
C ARG A 265 -4.73 26.01 -10.65
N MET A 266 -3.48 26.30 -10.92
CA MET A 266 -2.83 27.40 -10.25
C MET A 266 -3.36 28.76 -10.73
N ASN A 267 -3.58 29.70 -9.82
CA ASN A 267 -3.78 31.09 -10.20
C ASN A 267 -2.41 31.73 -10.46
N TYR A 268 -2.02 31.87 -11.74
CA TYR A 268 -0.72 32.42 -12.12
C TYR A 268 -0.41 33.78 -11.52
N ARG A 269 -1.43 34.64 -11.30
CA ARG A 269 -1.24 35.96 -10.68
C ARG A 269 -0.80 35.82 -9.22
N GLN A 270 -1.61 35.11 -8.44
CA GLN A 270 -1.33 34.84 -7.03
C GLN A 270 0.01 34.11 -6.83
N ILE A 271 0.32 33.11 -7.66
CA ILE A 271 1.57 32.37 -7.52
C ILE A 271 2.78 33.19 -7.96
N SER A 272 2.65 34.05 -8.98
CA SER A 272 3.74 34.95 -9.35
C SER A 272 4.11 35.93 -8.22
N GLU A 273 3.11 36.41 -7.47
CA GLU A 273 3.30 37.24 -6.29
C GLU A 273 4.02 36.46 -5.17
N VAL A 274 3.58 35.23 -4.86
CA VAL A 274 4.23 34.35 -3.88
C VAL A 274 5.70 34.07 -4.25
N MET A 275 5.99 33.91 -5.54
CA MET A 275 7.34 33.65 -6.04
C MET A 275 8.20 34.92 -6.21
N GLY A 276 7.65 36.10 -5.96
CA GLY A 276 8.37 37.38 -6.10
C GLY A 276 8.77 37.70 -7.55
N VAL A 277 7.98 37.28 -8.54
CA VAL A 277 8.25 37.52 -9.97
C VAL A 277 7.09 38.24 -10.63
N SER A 278 7.35 39.01 -11.69
CA SER A 278 6.27 39.67 -12.41
C SER A 278 5.36 38.66 -13.11
N TYR A 279 4.05 38.90 -13.06
CA TYR A 279 3.04 38.05 -13.69
C TYR A 279 3.33 37.77 -15.16
N GLU A 280 3.67 38.81 -15.93
CA GLU A 280 3.98 38.66 -17.36
C GLU A 280 5.20 37.77 -17.61
N SER A 281 6.26 37.93 -16.82
CA SER A 281 7.47 37.10 -16.92
C SER A 281 7.15 35.66 -16.54
N PHE A 282 6.36 35.45 -15.50
CA PHE A 282 5.93 34.13 -15.04
C PHE A 282 5.15 33.40 -16.15
N VAL A 283 4.08 34.01 -16.67
CA VAL A 283 3.25 33.43 -17.74
C VAL A 283 4.08 33.12 -18.99
N LYS A 284 4.95 34.04 -19.41
CA LYS A 284 5.82 33.85 -20.58
C LYS A 284 6.78 32.67 -20.40
N ASN A 285 7.32 32.48 -19.19
CA ASN A 285 8.19 31.35 -18.89
C ASN A 285 7.43 30.01 -18.88
N ILE A 286 6.23 29.96 -18.28
CA ILE A 286 5.38 28.76 -18.30
C ILE A 286 4.99 28.37 -19.74
N GLN A 287 4.59 29.34 -20.57
CA GLN A 287 4.26 29.08 -21.97
C GLN A 287 5.45 28.56 -22.78
N ARG A 288 6.66 29.11 -22.55
CA ARG A 288 7.89 28.63 -23.19
C ARG A 288 8.25 27.21 -22.78
N ILE A 289 8.02 26.85 -21.51
CA ILE A 289 8.21 25.48 -21.02
C ILE A 289 7.22 24.55 -21.72
N LYS A 290 5.93 24.90 -21.71
CA LYS A 290 4.87 24.13 -22.37
C LYS A 290 5.15 23.89 -23.86
N ALA A 291 5.61 24.92 -24.58
CA ALA A 291 5.96 24.81 -26.00
C ALA A 291 7.18 23.92 -26.28
N ARG A 292 8.07 23.72 -25.29
CA ARG A 292 9.22 22.81 -25.39
C ARG A 292 8.86 21.38 -25.05
N LEU A 293 7.90 21.17 -24.14
CA LEU A 293 7.43 19.85 -23.73
C LEU A 293 6.37 19.27 -24.68
N GLY A 294 5.68 20.11 -25.45
CA GLY A 294 4.71 19.70 -26.47
C GLY A 294 5.31 19.43 -27.87
N LYS A 295 6.64 19.42 -27.98
CA LYS A 295 7.40 19.01 -29.18
C LYS A 295 8.04 17.67 -28.91
#